data_AF-A0AAV5VX16-F1
#
_entry.id   AF-A0AAV5VX16-F1
#
_cell.length_a   1.000
_cell.length_b   1.000
_cell.length_c   1.000
_cell.angle_alpha   90.00
_cell.angle_beta   90.00
_cell.angle_gamma   90.00
#
_symmetry.space_group_name_H-M   'P 1'
#
loop_
_entity.id
_entity.type
_entity.pdbx_description
1 polymer ?
#
loop_
_entity_poly.entity_id
_entity_poly.type
_entity_poly.pdbx_seq_one_letter_code
_entity_poly.pdbx_strand_id
1 'polypeptide(L)'
;RVILAVSSVGREVLFAYSTLLSLLIAIDRFIATYAYAWYESQCASTFIIFLLLTSFAEAYSISLSVSVVQEFYSISSHLFIMATGGTVGFFCFWLVHSLNERLRDQYRANYFGISEYNIARSYQIRENVVVLRVLRNIAVATVHYTIPPFILFMFFVLTPADAGLDEWRFITVAIYDLFIALFAIIAPLRLLSSDIRFERGLRRLAIFERCLDRLRRMKTKYDS
;
A
#
# COMPACT_ATOMS: atom_id res chain seq x y z
N ARG A 1 -30.23 3.81 -2.24
CA ARG A 1 -29.91 2.51 -1.59
C ARG A 1 -28.78 1.77 -2.32
N VAL A 2 -28.91 1.46 -3.62
CA VAL A 2 -27.84 0.81 -4.41
C VAL A 2 -26.53 1.59 -4.39
N ILE A 3 -26.56 2.91 -4.65
CA ILE A 3 -25.35 3.75 -4.64
C ILE A 3 -24.63 3.70 -3.29
N LEU A 4 -25.37 3.80 -2.17
CA LEU A 4 -24.80 3.72 -0.83
C LEU A 4 -24.16 2.35 -0.54
N ALA A 5 -24.80 1.26 -0.99
CA ALA A 5 -24.23 -0.07 -0.86
C ALA A 5 -22.94 -0.23 -1.67
N VAL A 6 -22.92 0.25 -2.92
CA VAL A 6 -21.72 0.24 -3.78
C VAL A 6 -20.59 1.07 -3.17
N SER A 7 -20.89 2.27 -2.66
CA SER A 7 -19.92 3.12 -1.98
C SER A 7 -19.36 2.45 -0.71
N SER A 8 -20.21 1.78 0.07
CA SER A 8 -19.80 1.02 1.25
C SER A 8 -18.84 -0.11 0.87
N VAL A 9 -19.22 -0.94 -0.12
CA VAL A 9 -18.36 -2.02 -0.62
C VAL A 9 -17.04 -1.47 -1.14
N GLY A 10 -17.05 -0.39 -1.93
CA GLY A 10 -15.83 0.22 -2.46
C GLY A 10 -14.87 0.71 -1.37
N ARG A 11 -15.40 1.28 -0.28
CA ARG A 11 -14.60 1.70 0.88
C ARG A 11 -13.95 0.49 1.57
N GLU A 12 -14.72 -0.55 1.82
CA GLU A 12 -14.21 -1.76 2.46
C GLU A 12 -13.18 -2.48 1.57
N VAL A 13 -13.37 -2.47 0.23
CA VAL A 13 -12.41 -3.06 -0.72
C VAL A 13 -11.08 -2.35 -0.63
N LEU A 14 -11.08 -1.02 -0.63
CA LEU A 14 -9.87 -0.23 -0.50
C LEU A 14 -9.14 -0.54 0.82
N PHE A 15 -9.88 -0.68 1.91
CA PHE A 15 -9.31 -0.97 3.22
C PHE A 15 -8.71 -2.38 3.27
N ALA A 16 -9.45 -3.40 2.82
CA ALA A 16 -9.01 -4.79 2.71
C ALA A 16 -7.79 -4.97 1.79
N TYR A 17 -7.78 -4.26 0.67
CA TYR A 17 -6.65 -4.27 -0.24
C TYR A 17 -5.41 -3.65 0.41
N SER A 18 -5.58 -2.52 1.11
CA SER A 18 -4.49 -1.79 1.76
C SER A 18 -3.83 -2.61 2.88
N THR A 19 -4.57 -3.42 3.63
CA THR A 19 -3.99 -4.29 4.67
C THR A 19 -3.17 -5.43 4.08
N LEU A 20 -3.61 -6.01 2.96
CA LEU A 20 -2.89 -7.07 2.25
C LEU A 20 -1.69 -6.59 1.45
N LEU A 21 -1.68 -5.33 1.00
CA LEU A 21 -0.67 -4.81 0.08
C LEU A 21 0.76 -5.05 0.58
N SER A 22 1.00 -4.86 1.88
CA SER A 22 2.31 -5.10 2.50
C SER A 22 2.79 -6.56 2.36
N LEU A 23 1.87 -7.52 2.53
CA LEU A 23 2.14 -8.95 2.39
C LEU A 23 2.44 -9.32 0.93
N LEU A 24 1.66 -8.81 -0.01
CA LEU A 24 1.85 -9.09 -1.45
C LEU A 24 3.21 -8.62 -1.93
N ILE A 25 3.57 -7.40 -1.56
CA ILE A 25 4.87 -6.81 -1.87
C ILE A 25 5.98 -7.64 -1.21
N ALA A 26 5.81 -8.05 0.04
CA ALA A 26 6.79 -8.88 0.73
C ALA A 26 7.01 -10.21 -0.02
N ILE A 27 5.94 -10.88 -0.44
CA ILE A 27 5.99 -12.13 -1.21
C ILE A 27 6.68 -11.91 -2.56
N ASP A 28 6.25 -10.92 -3.33
CA ASP A 28 6.84 -10.62 -4.65
C ASP A 28 8.34 -10.30 -4.54
N ARG A 29 8.73 -9.46 -3.58
CA ARG A 29 10.14 -9.12 -3.35
C ARG A 29 10.94 -10.31 -2.80
N PHE A 30 10.33 -11.17 -2.01
CA PHE A 30 10.96 -12.42 -1.55
C PHE A 30 11.22 -13.36 -2.73
N ILE A 31 10.24 -13.60 -3.59
CA ILE A 31 10.40 -14.42 -4.81
C ILE A 31 11.50 -13.80 -5.69
N ALA A 32 11.47 -12.49 -5.92
CA ALA A 32 12.49 -11.79 -6.71
C ALA A 32 13.92 -11.92 -6.14
N THR A 33 14.05 -12.10 -4.82
CA THR A 33 15.36 -12.27 -4.16
C THR A 33 15.96 -13.65 -4.45
N TYR A 34 15.15 -14.69 -4.51
CA TYR A 34 15.60 -16.07 -4.73
C TYR A 34 15.56 -16.50 -6.20
N ALA A 35 14.51 -16.13 -6.92
CA ALA A 35 14.36 -16.35 -8.36
C ALA A 35 14.95 -15.19 -9.18
N TYR A 36 16.13 -14.69 -8.78
CA TYR A 36 16.72 -13.47 -9.34
C TYR A 36 16.96 -13.55 -10.85
N ALA A 37 17.48 -14.67 -11.36
CA ALA A 37 17.76 -14.87 -12.79
C ALA A 37 16.48 -14.81 -13.63
N TRP A 38 15.37 -15.29 -13.05
CA TRP A 38 14.07 -15.23 -13.69
C TRP A 38 13.51 -13.80 -13.73
N TYR A 39 13.64 -13.04 -12.63
CA TYR A 39 13.26 -11.62 -12.61
C TYR A 39 14.13 -10.74 -13.52
N GLU A 40 15.43 -11.03 -13.60
CA GLU A 40 16.36 -10.32 -14.48
C GLU A 40 15.99 -10.51 -15.96
N SER A 41 15.51 -11.69 -16.34
CA SER A 41 15.09 -11.96 -17.72
C SER A 41 13.88 -11.12 -18.16
N GLN A 42 13.14 -10.52 -17.21
CA GLN A 42 11.92 -9.72 -17.45
C GLN A 42 10.93 -10.41 -18.41
N CYS A 43 10.91 -11.74 -18.39
CA CYS A 43 10.07 -12.53 -19.29
C CYS A 43 8.60 -12.41 -18.90
N ALA A 44 7.69 -12.72 -19.84
CA ALA A 44 6.24 -12.61 -19.63
C ALA A 44 5.72 -13.37 -18.40
N SER A 45 6.42 -14.44 -17.97
CA SER A 45 6.03 -15.18 -16.78
C SER A 45 6.25 -14.41 -15.47
N THR A 46 7.22 -13.49 -15.40
CA THR A 46 7.38 -12.61 -14.21
C THR A 46 6.16 -11.70 -14.03
N PHE A 47 5.60 -11.22 -15.14
CA PHE A 47 4.35 -10.46 -15.16
C PHE A 47 3.15 -11.31 -14.74
N ILE A 48 3.12 -12.60 -15.08
CA ILE A 48 2.05 -13.52 -14.63
C ILE A 48 2.01 -13.61 -13.10
N ILE A 49 3.15 -13.71 -12.40
CA ILE A 49 3.14 -13.72 -10.93
C ILE A 49 2.57 -12.43 -10.36
N PHE A 50 2.96 -11.29 -10.92
CA PHE A 50 2.39 -10.01 -10.50
C PHE A 50 0.87 -9.96 -10.70
N LEU A 51 0.38 -10.43 -11.86
CA LEU A 51 -1.06 -10.53 -12.13
C LEU A 51 -1.77 -11.48 -11.18
N LEU A 52 -1.19 -12.64 -10.87
CA LEU A 52 -1.77 -13.62 -9.95
C LEU A 52 -1.86 -13.05 -8.53
N LEU A 53 -0.78 -12.44 -8.02
CA LEU A 53 -0.77 -11.82 -6.69
C LEU A 53 -1.79 -10.68 -6.60
N THR A 54 -1.85 -9.83 -7.61
CA THR A 54 -2.81 -8.71 -7.65
C THR A 54 -4.24 -9.21 -7.75
N SER A 55 -4.52 -10.18 -8.62
CA SER A 55 -5.86 -10.75 -8.78
C SER A 55 -6.33 -11.45 -7.51
N PHE A 56 -5.44 -12.17 -6.83
CA PHE A 56 -5.75 -12.79 -5.54
C PHE A 56 -6.13 -11.75 -4.49
N ALA A 57 -5.39 -10.65 -4.41
CA ALA A 57 -5.66 -9.58 -3.47
C ALA A 57 -6.98 -8.86 -3.74
N GLU A 58 -7.27 -8.58 -5.02
CA GLU A 58 -8.55 -8.00 -5.44
C GLU A 58 -9.71 -8.94 -5.10
N ALA A 59 -9.60 -10.22 -5.45
CA ALA A 59 -10.63 -11.23 -5.17
C ALA A 59 -10.88 -11.38 -3.66
N TYR A 60 -9.81 -11.42 -2.85
CA TYR A 60 -9.92 -11.46 -1.39
C TYR A 60 -10.61 -10.20 -0.85
N SER A 61 -10.19 -9.02 -1.31
CA SER A 61 -10.70 -7.74 -0.83
C SER A 61 -12.18 -7.56 -1.15
N ILE A 62 -12.59 -7.90 -2.38
CA ILE A 62 -13.99 -7.89 -2.82
C ILE A 62 -14.81 -8.88 -1.98
N SER A 63 -14.33 -10.11 -1.81
CA SER A 63 -15.06 -11.14 -1.05
C SER A 63 -15.26 -10.74 0.42
N LEU A 64 -14.21 -10.22 1.07
CA LEU A 64 -14.27 -9.77 2.45
C LEU A 64 -15.24 -8.59 2.62
N SER A 65 -15.23 -7.66 1.66
CA SER A 65 -16.05 -6.44 1.64
C SER A 65 -17.52 -6.72 1.39
N VAL A 66 -17.83 -7.58 0.41
CA VAL A 66 -19.21 -8.05 0.20
C VAL A 66 -19.72 -8.75 1.44
N SER A 67 -18.87 -9.55 2.09
CA SER A 67 -19.29 -10.32 3.25
C SER A 67 -19.60 -9.48 4.49
N VAL A 68 -18.84 -8.41 4.73
CA VAL A 68 -19.14 -7.48 5.85
C VAL A 68 -20.37 -6.63 5.54
N VAL A 69 -20.54 -6.17 4.29
CA VAL A 69 -21.71 -5.36 3.88
C VAL A 69 -23.00 -6.18 3.88
N GLN A 70 -22.93 -7.48 3.60
CA GLN A 70 -24.06 -8.42 3.70
C GLN A 70 -24.25 -8.99 5.11
N GLU A 71 -23.49 -8.52 6.09
CA GLU A 71 -23.59 -8.92 7.49
C GLU A 71 -23.39 -10.43 7.73
N PHE A 72 -22.61 -11.12 6.88
CA PHE A 72 -22.28 -12.54 7.10
C PHE A 72 -21.48 -12.77 8.38
N TYR A 73 -20.78 -11.74 8.88
CA TYR A 73 -20.08 -11.77 10.16
C TYR A 73 -20.05 -10.39 10.82
N SER A 74 -19.74 -10.36 12.12
CA SER A 74 -19.76 -9.14 12.92
C SER A 74 -18.65 -8.15 12.54
N ILE A 75 -18.91 -6.85 12.73
CA ILE A 75 -17.91 -5.78 12.55
C ILE A 75 -16.66 -6.04 13.42
N SER A 76 -16.83 -6.56 14.63
CA SER A 76 -15.70 -6.92 15.51
C SER A 76 -14.80 -8.00 14.90
N SER A 77 -15.41 -9.04 14.32
CA SER A 77 -14.68 -10.08 13.58
C SER A 77 -13.97 -9.50 12.35
N HIS A 78 -14.60 -8.55 11.64
CA HIS A 78 -13.98 -7.84 10.52
C HIS A 78 -12.69 -7.14 10.92
N LEU A 79 -12.77 -6.32 11.97
CA LEU A 79 -11.64 -5.57 12.48
C LEU A 79 -10.51 -6.49 12.95
N PHE A 80 -10.85 -7.62 13.56
CA PHE A 80 -9.86 -8.62 13.97
C PHE A 80 -9.15 -9.25 12.77
N ILE A 81 -9.88 -9.66 11.73
CA ILE A 81 -9.30 -10.18 10.47
C ILE A 81 -8.38 -9.14 9.82
N MET A 82 -8.81 -7.88 9.78
CA MET A 82 -8.05 -6.79 9.19
C MET A 82 -6.78 -6.45 9.98
N ALA A 83 -6.89 -6.40 11.32
CA ALA A 83 -5.76 -6.14 12.20
C ALA A 83 -4.73 -7.28 12.14
N THR A 84 -5.18 -8.53 12.18
CA THR A 84 -4.29 -9.69 12.06
C THR A 84 -3.63 -9.75 10.69
N GLY A 85 -4.38 -9.58 9.60
CA GLY A 85 -3.84 -9.54 8.24
C GLY A 85 -2.81 -8.43 8.05
N GLY A 86 -3.11 -7.21 8.50
CA GLY A 86 -2.19 -6.08 8.45
C GLY A 86 -0.93 -6.30 9.30
N THR A 87 -1.08 -6.91 10.48
CA THR A 87 0.06 -7.24 11.37
C THR A 87 0.98 -8.28 10.71
N VAL A 88 0.41 -9.36 10.17
CA VAL A 88 1.18 -10.39 9.44
C VAL A 88 1.89 -9.77 8.24
N GLY A 89 1.20 -8.97 7.43
CA GLY A 89 1.78 -8.29 6.28
C GLY A 89 2.93 -7.36 6.67
N PHE A 90 2.78 -6.60 7.75
CA PHE A 90 3.85 -5.75 8.29
C PHE A 90 5.07 -6.56 8.70
N PHE A 91 4.90 -7.65 9.46
CA PHE A 91 6.02 -8.49 9.90
C PHE A 91 6.72 -9.17 8.72
N CYS A 92 5.98 -9.70 7.75
CA CYS A 92 6.55 -10.28 6.53
C CYS A 92 7.34 -9.23 5.75
N PHE A 93 6.79 -8.03 5.54
CA PHE A 93 7.48 -6.93 4.87
C PHE A 93 8.76 -6.53 5.60
N TRP A 94 8.70 -6.36 6.92
CA TRP A 94 9.85 -6.03 7.76
C TRP A 94 10.95 -7.10 7.67
N LEU A 95 10.57 -8.37 7.73
CA LEU A 95 11.49 -9.50 7.64
C LEU A 95 12.18 -9.52 6.27
N VAL A 96 11.42 -9.41 5.17
CA VAL A 96 11.97 -9.40 3.80
C VAL A 96 12.89 -8.20 3.58
N HIS A 97 12.52 -7.03 4.07
CA HIS A 97 13.36 -5.83 4.04
C HIS A 97 14.67 -6.05 4.80
N SER A 98 14.60 -6.54 6.04
CA SER A 98 15.78 -6.81 6.87
C SER A 98 16.70 -7.85 6.26
N LEU A 99 16.14 -8.92 5.66
CA LEU A 99 16.91 -9.93 4.94
C LEU A 99 17.63 -9.34 3.72
N ASN A 100 16.94 -8.54 2.92
CA ASN A 100 17.54 -7.90 1.74
C ASN A 100 18.65 -6.91 2.11
N GLU A 101 18.52 -6.15 3.20
CA GLU A 101 19.60 -5.27 3.68
C GLU A 101 20.81 -6.07 4.16
N ARG A 102 20.61 -7.15 4.92
CA ARG A 102 21.71 -8.05 5.35
C ARG A 102 22.43 -8.67 4.16
N LEU A 103 21.68 -9.19 3.18
CA LEU A 103 22.26 -9.76 1.96
C LEU A 103 23.05 -8.70 1.18
N ARG A 104 22.50 -7.49 1.01
CA ARG A 104 23.20 -6.38 0.35
C ARG A 104 24.55 -6.10 1.01
N ASP A 105 24.60 -6.08 2.34
CA ASP A 105 25.82 -5.78 3.07
C ASP A 105 26.85 -6.93 2.98
N GLN A 106 26.39 -8.20 2.97
CA GLN A 106 27.25 -9.37 2.71
C GLN A 106 27.89 -9.34 1.31
N TYR A 107 27.12 -9.02 0.27
CA TYR A 107 27.63 -8.90 -1.10
C TYR A 107 28.51 -7.66 -1.32
N ARG A 108 28.45 -6.66 -0.43
CA ARG A 108 29.33 -5.49 -0.45
C ARG A 108 30.68 -5.77 0.22
N ALA A 109 30.69 -6.47 1.34
CA ALA A 109 31.86 -6.63 2.20
C ALA A 109 32.86 -7.68 1.69
N ASN A 110 32.41 -8.67 0.91
CA ASN A 110 33.22 -9.85 0.56
C ASN A 110 33.57 -9.95 -0.93
N TYR A 111 33.89 -8.82 -1.58
CA TYR A 111 34.35 -8.79 -2.97
C TYR A 111 35.63 -9.64 -3.21
N PHE A 112 36.38 -9.94 -2.15
CA PHE A 112 37.59 -10.76 -2.19
C PHE A 112 37.37 -12.07 -1.42
N GLY A 113 36.81 -13.10 -2.06
CA GLY A 113 36.84 -14.47 -1.54
C GLY A 113 35.56 -15.31 -1.64
N ILE A 114 34.41 -14.74 -2.02
CA ILE A 114 33.21 -15.54 -2.28
C ILE A 114 33.27 -16.10 -3.70
N SER A 115 33.50 -17.41 -3.81
CA SER A 115 33.53 -18.17 -5.07
C SER A 115 32.21 -18.11 -5.88
N GLU A 116 31.12 -17.63 -5.28
CA GLU A 116 29.76 -17.59 -5.87
C GLU A 116 29.24 -16.16 -6.09
N TYR A 117 30.12 -15.16 -6.27
CA TYR A 117 29.67 -13.81 -6.60
C TYR A 117 28.97 -13.78 -7.97
N ASN A 118 27.69 -13.43 -7.98
CA ASN A 118 26.91 -13.21 -9.20
C ASN A 118 26.43 -11.75 -9.28
N ILE A 119 26.87 -11.05 -10.33
CA ILE A 119 26.53 -9.65 -10.61
C ILE A 119 25.00 -9.46 -10.69
N ALA A 120 24.30 -10.37 -11.36
CA ALA A 120 22.84 -10.33 -11.52
C ALA A 120 22.12 -10.33 -10.16
N ARG A 121 22.54 -11.26 -9.27
CA ARG A 121 21.96 -11.38 -7.94
C ARG A 121 22.22 -10.14 -7.08
N SER A 122 23.44 -9.60 -7.13
CA SER A 122 23.81 -8.36 -6.43
C SER A 122 22.97 -7.16 -6.92
N TYR A 123 22.77 -7.05 -8.23
CA TYR A 123 21.92 -6.03 -8.83
C TYR A 123 20.46 -6.15 -8.36
N GLN A 124 19.90 -7.35 -8.40
CA GLN A 124 18.51 -7.60 -7.99
C GLN A 124 18.27 -7.28 -6.51
N ILE A 125 19.20 -7.68 -5.63
CA ILE A 125 19.11 -7.37 -4.19
C ILE A 125 19.16 -5.85 -3.97
N ARG A 126 20.06 -5.13 -4.65
CA ARG A 126 20.14 -3.66 -4.55
C ARG A 126 18.85 -3.00 -5.01
N GLU A 127 18.27 -3.47 -6.11
CA GLU A 127 16.98 -2.97 -6.60
C GLU A 127 15.85 -3.23 -5.60
N ASN A 128 15.74 -4.46 -5.07
CA ASN A 128 14.73 -4.80 -4.07
C ASN A 128 14.85 -3.92 -2.82
N VAL A 129 16.06 -3.64 -2.31
CA VAL A 129 16.25 -2.74 -1.17
C VAL A 129 15.79 -1.32 -1.48
N VAL A 130 16.06 -0.79 -2.68
CA VAL A 130 15.59 0.54 -3.08
C VAL A 130 14.06 0.58 -3.11
N VAL A 131 13.43 -0.41 -3.75
CA VAL A 131 11.97 -0.52 -3.84
C VAL A 131 11.33 -0.62 -2.45
N LEU A 132 11.82 -1.52 -1.60
CA LEU A 132 11.29 -1.70 -0.25
C LEU A 132 11.49 -0.45 0.61
N ARG A 133 12.58 0.30 0.43
CA ARG A 133 12.80 1.58 1.14
C ARG A 133 11.82 2.67 0.70
N VAL A 134 11.57 2.79 -0.59
CA VAL A 134 10.56 3.71 -1.13
C VAL A 134 9.19 3.36 -0.55
N LEU A 135 8.81 2.09 -0.60
CA LEU A 135 7.53 1.60 -0.07
C LEU A 135 7.41 1.78 1.44
N ARG A 136 8.49 1.57 2.21
CA ARG A 136 8.53 1.86 3.65
C ARG A 136 8.26 3.34 3.91
N ASN A 137 8.86 4.24 3.13
CA ASN A 137 8.65 5.68 3.31
C ASN A 137 7.20 6.08 2.99
N ILE A 138 6.60 5.49 1.95
CA ILE A 138 5.18 5.65 1.66
C ILE A 138 4.34 5.10 2.82
N ALA A 139 4.62 3.88 3.29
CA ALA A 139 3.89 3.21 4.37
C ALA A 139 3.91 4.04 5.66
N VAL A 140 5.07 4.58 6.04
CA VAL A 140 5.20 5.48 7.20
C VAL A 140 4.34 6.73 6.98
N ALA A 141 4.41 7.37 5.83
CA ALA A 141 3.58 8.54 5.54
C ALA A 141 2.08 8.20 5.61
N THR A 142 1.66 7.06 5.06
CA THR A 142 0.26 6.62 5.08
C THR A 142 -0.24 6.34 6.49
N VAL A 143 0.58 5.77 7.38
CA VAL A 143 0.21 5.52 8.78
C VAL A 143 -0.16 6.83 9.49
N HIS A 144 0.54 7.93 9.20
CA HIS A 144 0.20 9.23 9.79
C HIS A 144 -1.19 9.73 9.35
N TYR A 145 -1.59 9.41 8.11
CA TYR A 145 -2.93 9.77 7.59
C TYR A 145 -4.03 8.84 8.10
N THR A 146 -3.71 7.61 8.50
CA THR A 146 -4.70 6.64 9.01
C THR A 146 -4.94 6.74 10.51
N ILE A 147 -4.03 7.32 11.29
CA ILE A 147 -4.22 7.52 12.74
C ILE A 147 -5.53 8.29 13.05
N PRO A 148 -5.81 9.47 12.44
CA PRO A 148 -7.06 10.20 12.71
C PRO A 148 -8.34 9.39 12.47
N PRO A 149 -8.55 8.71 11.33
CA PRO A 149 -9.75 7.90 11.14
C PRO A 149 -9.85 6.73 12.14
N PHE A 150 -8.75 6.11 12.54
CA PHE A 150 -8.80 5.07 13.60
C PHE A 150 -9.26 5.64 14.94
N ILE A 151 -8.77 6.82 15.34
CA ILE A 151 -9.20 7.48 16.58
C ILE A 151 -10.69 7.83 16.52
N LEU A 152 -11.14 8.40 15.40
CA LEU A 152 -12.56 8.72 15.18
C LEU A 152 -13.42 7.46 15.23
N PHE A 153 -13.00 6.39 14.55
CA PHE A 153 -13.72 5.12 14.58
C PHE A 153 -13.82 4.55 16.00
N MET A 154 -12.76 4.65 16.82
CA MET A 154 -12.80 4.27 18.23
C MET A 154 -13.81 5.10 19.03
N PHE A 155 -13.88 6.42 18.81
CA PHE A 155 -14.92 7.25 19.45
C PHE A 155 -16.33 6.82 19.04
N PHE A 156 -16.54 6.46 17.77
CA PHE A 156 -17.82 5.95 17.30
C PHE A 156 -18.20 4.63 17.99
N VAL A 157 -17.27 3.68 18.12
CA VAL A 157 -17.51 2.39 18.79
C VAL A 157 -17.76 2.55 20.28
N LEU A 158 -17.06 3.46 20.95
CA LEU A 158 -17.21 3.69 22.40
C LEU A 158 -18.47 4.50 22.78
N THR A 159 -19.11 5.18 21.82
CA THR A 159 -20.32 5.96 22.08
C THR A 159 -21.56 5.06 21.96
N PRO A 160 -22.30 4.78 23.06
CA PRO A 160 -23.47 3.91 23.01
C PRO A 160 -24.62 4.55 22.24
N ALA A 161 -25.46 3.72 21.61
CA ALA A 161 -26.52 4.17 20.71
C ALA A 161 -27.67 4.93 21.38
N ASP A 162 -27.72 4.96 22.71
CA ASP A 162 -28.82 5.58 23.49
C ASP A 162 -28.33 6.70 24.42
N ALA A 163 -27.10 7.17 24.24
CA ALA A 163 -26.51 8.22 25.09
C ALA A 163 -27.05 9.63 24.80
N GLY A 164 -27.94 9.80 23.81
CA GLY A 164 -28.36 11.11 23.30
C GLY A 164 -27.29 11.85 22.50
N LEU A 165 -26.22 11.15 22.09
CA LEU A 165 -25.07 11.70 21.36
C LEU A 165 -25.07 11.29 19.87
N ASP A 166 -26.23 11.14 19.25
CA ASP A 166 -26.34 10.68 17.86
C ASP A 166 -25.70 11.64 16.85
N GLU A 167 -25.81 12.95 17.08
CA GLU A 167 -25.15 13.97 16.26
C GLU A 167 -23.63 13.76 16.23
N TRP A 168 -23.03 13.48 17.39
CA TRP A 168 -21.61 13.21 17.50
C TRP A 168 -21.21 11.95 16.72
N ARG A 169 -22.02 10.89 16.79
CA ARG A 169 -21.80 9.65 16.02
C ARG A 169 -21.81 9.91 14.52
N PHE A 170 -22.78 10.69 14.02
CA PHE A 170 -22.85 11.03 12.59
C PHE A 170 -21.68 11.90 12.13
N ILE A 171 -21.28 12.90 12.92
CA ILE A 171 -20.11 13.75 12.63
C ILE A 171 -18.85 12.88 12.56
N THR A 172 -18.66 11.98 13.52
CA THR A 172 -17.49 11.11 13.59
C THR A 172 -17.38 10.19 12.37
N VAL A 173 -18.50 9.62 11.93
CA VAL A 173 -18.56 8.80 10.70
C VAL A 173 -18.30 9.63 9.45
N ALA A 174 -18.87 10.83 9.34
CA ALA A 174 -18.66 11.70 8.19
C ALA A 174 -17.19 12.14 8.05
N ILE A 175 -16.54 12.47 9.17
CA ILE A 175 -15.11 12.82 9.18
C ILE A 175 -14.27 11.57 8.85
N TYR A 176 -14.62 10.40 9.39
CA TYR A 176 -13.96 9.13 9.04
C TYR A 176 -13.98 8.89 7.52
N ASP A 177 -15.15 8.99 6.89
CA ASP A 177 -15.31 8.78 5.43
C ASP A 177 -14.50 9.81 4.63
N LEU A 178 -14.44 11.07 5.08
CA LEU A 178 -13.60 12.11 4.47
C LEU A 178 -12.11 11.73 4.52
N PHE A 179 -11.61 11.24 5.64
CA PHE A 179 -10.20 10.82 5.76
C PHE A 179 -9.88 9.62 4.87
N ILE A 180 -10.79 8.66 4.74
CA ILE A 180 -10.60 7.53 3.82
C ILE A 180 -10.60 8.00 2.36
N ALA A 181 -11.47 8.93 1.99
CA ALA A 181 -11.46 9.52 0.64
C ALA A 181 -10.17 10.29 0.36
N LEU A 182 -9.66 11.06 1.33
CA LEU A 182 -8.37 11.73 1.22
C LEU A 182 -7.21 10.74 1.12
N PHE A 183 -7.25 9.65 1.88
CA PHE A 183 -6.26 8.58 1.81
C PHE A 183 -6.21 7.95 0.40
N ALA A 184 -7.36 7.67 -0.20
CA ALA A 184 -7.48 7.12 -1.55
C ALA A 184 -6.82 8.01 -2.62
N ILE A 185 -6.77 9.32 -2.40
CA ILE A 185 -6.15 10.30 -3.32
C ILE A 185 -4.66 10.48 -2.98
N ILE A 186 -4.33 10.66 -1.69
CA ILE A 186 -2.98 10.98 -1.23
C ILE A 186 -2.04 9.80 -1.41
N ALA A 187 -2.47 8.57 -1.14
CA ALA A 187 -1.59 7.40 -1.22
C ALA A 187 -1.04 7.16 -2.65
N PRO A 188 -1.86 7.17 -3.72
CA PRO A 188 -1.35 7.12 -5.09
C PRO A 188 -0.46 8.32 -5.44
N LEU A 189 -0.87 9.55 -5.07
CA LEU A 189 -0.04 10.74 -5.34
C LEU A 189 1.33 10.64 -4.68
N ARG A 190 1.40 10.12 -3.45
CA ARG A 190 2.65 9.88 -2.74
C ARG A 190 3.49 8.82 -3.45
N LEU A 191 2.90 7.71 -3.86
CA LEU A 191 3.57 6.67 -4.66
C LEU A 191 4.21 7.28 -5.91
N LEU A 192 3.46 8.09 -6.67
CA LEU A 192 3.95 8.74 -7.88
C LEU A 192 5.09 9.74 -7.60
N SER A 193 5.05 10.43 -6.46
CA SER A 193 6.09 11.39 -6.05
C SER A 193 7.33 10.77 -5.42
N SER A 194 7.26 9.49 -5.02
CA SER A 194 8.28 8.86 -4.18
C SER A 194 9.50 8.33 -4.93
N ASP A 195 9.38 8.12 -6.25
CA ASP A 195 10.43 7.56 -7.08
C ASP A 195 10.52 8.30 -8.42
N ILE A 196 11.73 8.80 -8.70
CA ILE A 196 12.06 9.54 -9.90
C ILE A 196 11.82 8.73 -11.18
N ARG A 197 11.86 7.39 -11.12
CA ARG A 197 11.56 6.50 -12.24
C ARG A 197 10.10 6.59 -12.63
N PHE A 198 9.20 6.55 -11.64
CA PHE A 198 7.76 6.74 -11.86
C PHE A 198 7.47 8.15 -12.36
N GLU A 199 8.11 9.16 -11.77
CA GLU A 199 7.97 10.54 -12.24
C GLU A 199 8.40 10.70 -13.71
N ARG A 200 9.56 10.13 -14.09
CA ARG A 200 10.04 10.14 -15.48
C ARG A 200 9.11 9.39 -16.41
N GLY A 201 8.56 8.26 -15.98
CA GLY A 201 7.57 7.48 -16.73
C GLY A 201 6.29 8.28 -16.98
N LEU A 202 5.75 8.91 -15.93
CA LEU A 202 4.57 9.75 -16.01
C LEU A 202 4.77 11.01 -16.85
N ARG A 203 5.96 11.62 -16.82
CA ARG A 203 6.29 12.77 -17.67
C ARG A 203 6.23 12.44 -19.16
N ARG A 204 6.28 11.16 -19.56
CA ARG A 204 6.03 10.75 -20.95
C ARG A 204 4.55 10.78 -21.33
N LEU A 205 3.64 10.86 -20.37
CA LEU A 205 2.21 10.98 -20.61
C LEU A 205 1.85 12.48 -20.75
N ALA A 206 1.39 12.87 -21.94
CA ALA A 206 1.08 14.27 -22.28
C ALA A 206 0.08 14.94 -21.31
N ILE A 207 -0.84 14.17 -20.71
CA ILE A 207 -1.81 14.68 -19.74
C ILE A 207 -1.11 15.11 -18.44
N PHE A 208 -0.16 14.31 -17.97
CA PHE A 208 0.53 14.56 -16.71
C PHE A 208 1.45 15.79 -16.82
N GLU A 209 2.16 15.92 -17.94
CA GLU A 209 2.98 17.10 -18.25
C GLU A 209 2.15 18.38 -18.19
N ARG A 210 0.97 18.40 -18.83
CA ARG A 210 0.05 19.56 -18.79
C ARG A 210 -0.42 19.92 -17.37
N CYS A 211 -0.72 18.91 -16.55
CA CYS A 211 -1.14 19.14 -15.16
C CYS A 211 0.00 19.68 -14.28
N LEU A 212 1.20 19.11 -14.41
CA LEU A 212 2.39 19.56 -13.67
C LEU A 212 2.78 20.99 -14.02
N ASP A 213 2.71 21.35 -15.29
CA ASP A 213 2.98 22.71 -15.75
C ASP A 213 1.98 23.72 -15.18
N ARG A 214 0.69 23.36 -15.08
CA ARG A 214 -0.31 24.21 -14.41
C ARG A 214 0.01 24.40 -12.93
N LEU A 215 0.35 23.33 -12.22
CA LEU A 215 0.73 23.41 -10.80
C LEU A 215 1.98 24.28 -10.59
N ARG A 216 3.00 24.15 -11.44
CA ARG A 216 4.21 24.97 -11.37
C ARG A 216 3.93 26.45 -11.61
N ARG A 217 3.10 26.78 -12.61
CA ARG A 217 2.68 28.17 -12.89
C ARG A 217 1.93 28.79 -11.70
N MET A 218 1.09 28.02 -11.03
CA MET A 218 0.40 28.49 -9.82
C MET A 218 1.38 28.77 -8.68
N LYS A 219 2.40 27.91 -8.50
CA LYS A 219 3.43 28.13 -7.49
C LYS A 219 4.25 29.40 -7.75
N THR A 220 4.73 29.60 -8.97
CA THR A 220 5.48 30.82 -9.33
C THR A 220 4.70 32.11 -9.19
N LYS A 221 3.36 32.06 -9.33
CA LYS A 221 2.48 33.22 -9.11
C LYS A 221 2.29 33.54 -7.62
N TYR A 222 2.46 32.55 -6.75
CA TYR A 222 2.33 32.73 -5.30
C TYR A 222 3.64 33.22 -4.68
N ASP A 223 4.78 32.85 -5.29
CA ASP A 223 6.12 33.24 -4.84
C ASP A 223 6.56 34.64 -5.38
N SER A 224 5.73 35.29 -6.20
CA SER A 224 5.95 36.63 -6.79
C SER A 224 5.08 37.70 -6.14
#